data_AF-A0A6J1P632-F1
#
_entry.id   AF-A0A6J1P632-F1
#
_cell.length_a   1.000
_cell.length_b   1.000
_cell.length_c   1.000
_cell.angle_alpha   90.00
_cell.angle_beta   90.00
_cell.angle_gamma   90.00
#
_symmetry.space_group_name_H-M   'P 1'
#
loop_
_entity.id
_entity.type
_entity.pdbx_description
1 polymer ?
#
loop_
_entity_poly.entity_id
_entity_poly.type
_entity_poly.pdbx_seq_one_letter_code
_entity_poly.pdbx_strand_id
1 'polypeptide(L)'
;MMMMMMTIFQFQCCGVTGEQNWPFNRLPVTCCHMNPGTVSPFNCTSALTYQTGCQSVLSQSLANNAYSIGVTAAFVTCLQALITGAAGWLAYRSKFEEVELER
;
A
#
# COMPACT_ATOMS: atom_id res chain seq x y z
N MET A 1 5.87 4.52 -1.94
CA MET A 1 4.82 4.83 -0.93
C MET A 1 3.40 4.65 -1.47
N MET A 2 3.12 4.97 -2.74
CA MET A 2 1.77 4.82 -3.35
C MET A 2 1.22 3.37 -3.39
N MET A 3 2.10 2.35 -3.34
CA MET A 3 1.72 0.94 -3.50
C MET A 3 1.02 0.33 -2.27
N MET A 4 1.16 0.93 -1.07
CA MET A 4 0.63 0.36 0.18
C MET A 4 -0.85 0.73 0.44
N MET A 5 -1.36 1.80 -0.17
CA MET A 5 -2.73 2.29 0.04
C MET A 5 -3.78 1.45 -0.73
N MET A 6 -3.36 0.67 -1.73
CA MET A 6 -4.27 0.06 -2.72
C MET A 6 -4.75 -1.36 -2.35
N THR A 7 -4.23 -1.94 -1.28
CA THR A 7 -4.42 -3.37 -0.95
C THR A 7 -5.78 -3.68 -0.32
N ILE A 8 -6.38 -2.77 0.46
CA ILE A 8 -7.58 -3.07 1.26
C ILE A 8 -8.83 -3.34 0.39
N PHE A 9 -8.99 -2.66 -0.74
CA PHE A 9 -10.13 -2.89 -1.65
C PHE A 9 -10.00 -4.15 -2.52
N GLN A 10 -8.78 -4.67 -2.68
CA GLN A 10 -8.50 -5.84 -3.53
C GLN A 10 -8.53 -7.14 -2.73
N PHE A 11 -8.20 -7.08 -1.44
CA PHE A 11 -8.25 -8.24 -0.57
C PHE A 11 -9.61 -8.30 0.10
N GLN A 12 -10.42 -9.27 -0.34
CA GLN A 12 -11.70 -9.69 0.22
C GLN A 12 -11.54 -10.18 1.68
N CYS A 13 -11.26 -9.27 2.60
CA CYS A 13 -10.90 -9.58 3.98
C CYS A 13 -11.50 -8.56 4.94
N CYS A 14 -11.71 -8.99 6.20
CA CYS A 14 -12.25 -8.13 7.24
C CYS A 14 -11.40 -8.18 8.51
N GLY A 15 -10.93 -7.01 8.93
CA GLY A 15 -10.11 -6.88 10.13
C GLY A 15 -8.72 -7.52 10.00
N VAL A 16 -7.91 -7.44 11.06
CA VAL A 16 -6.53 -7.95 11.05
C VAL A 16 -6.54 -9.49 11.11
N THR A 17 -7.21 -10.04 12.12
CA THR A 17 -7.33 -11.49 12.37
C THR A 17 -8.73 -12.05 12.10
N GLY A 18 -9.69 -11.19 11.73
CA GLY A 18 -11.10 -11.55 11.50
C GLY A 18 -12.06 -10.49 12.05
N GLU A 19 -13.36 -10.78 11.94
CA GLU A 19 -14.46 -9.86 12.32
C GLU A 19 -14.45 -9.47 13.80
N GLN A 20 -13.89 -10.32 14.68
CA GLN A 20 -13.77 -10.06 16.12
C GLN A 20 -12.94 -8.82 16.50
N ASN A 21 -12.18 -8.23 15.57
CA ASN A 21 -11.49 -6.96 15.82
C ASN A 21 -12.42 -5.75 15.81
N TRP A 22 -13.63 -5.91 15.30
CA TRP A 22 -14.62 -4.85 15.27
C TRP A 22 -15.60 -5.03 16.44
N PRO A 23 -15.91 -3.96 17.19
CA PRO A 23 -16.92 -4.04 18.24
C PRO A 23 -18.28 -4.39 17.60
N PHE A 24 -19.05 -5.26 18.28
CA PHE A 24 -20.37 -5.71 17.83
C PHE A 24 -21.18 -4.54 17.28
N ASN A 25 -21.61 -4.65 16.02
CA ASN A 25 -22.44 -3.67 15.29
C ASN A 25 -21.73 -2.41 14.74
N ARG A 26 -20.39 -2.35 14.72
CA ARG A 26 -19.62 -1.33 13.96
C ARG A 26 -18.68 -1.97 12.94
N LEU A 27 -19.22 -2.74 12.02
CA LEU A 27 -18.45 -3.19 10.86
C LEU A 27 -18.49 -2.14 9.75
N PRO A 28 -17.33 -1.74 9.18
CA PRO A 28 -17.31 -0.88 8.01
C PRO A 28 -17.86 -1.63 6.79
N VAL A 29 -18.49 -0.91 5.88
CA VAL A 29 -19.06 -1.47 4.64
C VAL A 29 -18.03 -2.16 3.74
N THR A 30 -16.75 -1.88 3.93
CA THR A 30 -15.63 -2.53 3.22
C THR A 30 -15.40 -3.98 3.64
N CYS A 31 -15.95 -4.41 4.77
CA CYS A 31 -15.85 -5.78 5.30
C CYS A 31 -16.90 -6.75 4.74
N CYS A 32 -17.86 -6.26 3.96
CA CYS A 32 -18.96 -7.07 3.44
C CYS A 32 -18.85 -7.25 1.93
N HIS A 33 -19.41 -8.35 1.42
CA HIS A 33 -19.65 -8.51 -0.01
C HIS A 33 -20.66 -7.46 -0.49
N MET A 34 -20.18 -6.41 -1.17
CA MET A 34 -21.08 -5.52 -1.93
C MET A 34 -21.49 -6.21 -3.23
N ASN A 35 -22.70 -6.75 -3.30
CA ASN A 35 -23.30 -7.12 -4.57
C ASN A 35 -23.70 -5.85 -5.34
N PRO A 36 -23.33 -5.70 -6.62
CA PRO A 36 -23.73 -4.55 -7.42
C PRO A 36 -25.26 -4.56 -7.62
N GLY A 37 -25.96 -3.58 -7.05
CA GLY A 37 -27.42 -3.40 -7.26
C GLY A 37 -28.23 -2.95 -6.04
N THR A 38 -27.68 -2.96 -4.82
CA THR A 38 -28.43 -2.59 -3.61
C THR A 38 -28.11 -1.15 -3.16
N VAL A 39 -29.17 -0.37 -2.89
CA VAL A 39 -29.12 1.02 -2.40
C VAL A 39 -29.77 1.11 -1.01
N SER A 40 -28.96 1.39 0.03
CA SER A 40 -29.29 1.88 1.39
C SER A 40 -30.26 1.07 2.30
N PRO A 41 -30.08 0.96 3.63
CA PRO A 41 -28.90 1.19 4.46
C PRO A 41 -28.22 -0.16 4.74
N PHE A 42 -26.96 -0.34 4.30
CA PHE A 42 -26.26 -1.60 4.54
C PHE A 42 -25.83 -1.70 6.00
N ASN A 43 -26.65 -2.37 6.82
CA ASN A 43 -26.17 -2.92 8.09
C ASN A 43 -25.36 -4.17 7.75
N CYS A 44 -24.03 -4.05 7.81
CA CYS A 44 -23.13 -5.20 7.78
C CYS A 44 -23.40 -6.07 9.01
N THR A 45 -24.20 -7.12 8.84
CA THR A 45 -24.36 -8.21 9.81
C THR A 45 -23.24 -9.22 9.64
N SER A 46 -22.80 -9.86 10.73
CA SER A 46 -21.75 -10.91 10.74
C SER A 46 -21.99 -12.05 9.75
N ALA A 47 -23.22 -12.25 9.26
CA ALA A 47 -23.55 -13.25 8.25
C ALA A 47 -23.07 -12.90 6.82
N LEU A 48 -22.83 -11.61 6.51
CA LEU A 48 -22.37 -11.15 5.18
C LEU A 48 -20.89 -10.73 5.17
N THR A 49 -20.20 -10.90 6.29
CA THR A 49 -18.82 -10.46 6.50
C THR A 49 -17.82 -11.49 5.98
N TYR A 50 -16.71 -11.02 5.41
CA TYR A 50 -15.55 -11.87 5.17
C TYR A 50 -14.98 -12.40 6.49
N GLN A 51 -15.05 -13.72 6.70
CA GLN A 51 -14.45 -14.39 7.87
C GLN A 51 -12.91 -14.39 7.82
N THR A 52 -12.33 -14.11 6.66
CA THR A 52 -10.88 -14.06 6.41
C THR A 52 -10.26 -12.78 6.95
N GLY A 53 -9.27 -12.91 7.85
CA GLY A 53 -8.45 -11.80 8.31
C GLY A 53 -7.49 -11.30 7.21
N CYS A 54 -7.32 -9.99 7.10
CA CYS A 54 -6.44 -9.40 6.08
C CYS A 54 -4.97 -9.79 6.26
N GLN A 55 -4.54 -10.12 7.49
CA GLN A 55 -3.16 -10.53 7.75
C GLN A 55 -2.77 -11.82 7.01
N SER A 56 -3.64 -12.83 6.97
CA SER A 56 -3.33 -14.09 6.31
C SER A 56 -3.33 -13.94 4.79
N VAL A 57 -4.32 -13.23 4.24
CA VAL A 57 -4.43 -12.99 2.79
C VAL A 57 -3.26 -12.15 2.29
N LEU A 58 -2.91 -11.08 3.00
CA LEU A 58 -1.81 -10.21 2.63
C LEU A 58 -0.46 -10.92 2.75
N SER A 59 -0.24 -11.68 3.83
CA SER A 59 1.01 -12.42 4.00
C SER A 59 1.17 -13.53 2.96
N GLN A 60 0.09 -14.23 2.60
CA GLN A 60 0.12 -15.24 1.56
C GLN A 60 0.31 -14.62 0.16
N SER A 61 -0.35 -13.51 -0.13
CA SER A 61 -0.18 -12.80 -1.39
C SER A 61 1.22 -12.21 -1.53
N LEU A 62 1.78 -11.69 -0.44
CA LEU A 62 3.16 -11.21 -0.36
C LEU A 62 4.15 -12.36 -0.52
N ALA A 63 3.93 -13.51 0.12
CA ALA A 63 4.80 -14.68 -0.02
C ALA A 63 4.82 -15.22 -1.45
N ASN A 64 3.64 -15.31 -2.10
CA ASN A 64 3.53 -15.80 -3.47
C ASN A 64 4.24 -14.88 -4.49
N ASN A 65 4.27 -13.57 -4.23
CA ASN A 65 4.86 -12.57 -5.14
C ASN A 65 6.17 -11.96 -4.62
N ALA A 66 6.72 -12.51 -3.54
CA ALA A 66 7.91 -11.95 -2.86
C ALA A 66 9.09 -11.80 -3.82
N TYR A 67 9.24 -12.76 -4.73
CA TYR A 67 10.28 -12.73 -5.76
C TYR A 67 10.13 -11.53 -6.70
N SER A 68 8.94 -11.32 -7.27
CA SER A 68 8.67 -10.21 -8.20
C SER A 68 8.81 -8.85 -7.52
N ILE A 69 8.33 -8.74 -6.28
CA ILE A 69 8.44 -7.51 -5.47
C ILE A 69 9.91 -7.23 -5.14
N GLY A 70 10.69 -8.26 -4.82
CA GLY A 70 12.13 -8.11 -4.54
C GLY A 70 12.91 -7.60 -5.75
N VAL A 71 12.68 -8.18 -6.93
CA VAL A 71 13.38 -7.76 -8.16
C VAL A 71 13.02 -6.34 -8.55
N THR A 72 11.73 -5.99 -8.52
CA THR A 72 11.28 -4.63 -8.87
C THR A 72 11.79 -3.60 -7.87
N ALA A 73 11.78 -3.90 -6.56
CA ALA A 73 12.33 -3.02 -5.53
C ALA A 73 13.83 -2.80 -5.69
N ALA A 74 14.60 -3.85 -5.99
CA ALA A 74 16.04 -3.74 -6.24
C ALA A 74 16.32 -2.82 -7.44
N PHE A 75 15.60 -3.00 -8.55
CA PHE A 75 15.76 -2.18 -9.74
C PHE A 75 15.44 -0.70 -9.48
N VAL A 76 14.33 -0.41 -8.82
CA VAL A 76 13.93 0.96 -8.46
C VAL A 76 14.95 1.61 -7.53
N THR A 77 15.47 0.86 -6.56
CA THR A 77 16.48 1.38 -5.60
C THR A 77 17.79 1.72 -6.31
N CYS A 78 18.25 0.87 -7.24
CA CYS A 78 19.43 1.15 -8.04
C CYS A 78 19.27 2.42 -8.88
N LEU A 79 18.13 2.57 -9.56
CA LEU A 79 17.83 3.79 -10.32
C LEU A 79 17.79 5.03 -9.42
N GLN A 80 17.14 4.92 -8.26
CA GLN A 80 17.02 6.04 -7.33
C GLN A 80 18.38 6.46 -6.76
N ALA A 81 19.29 5.52 -6.52
CA ALA A 81 20.66 5.82 -6.11
C ALA A 81 21.43 6.59 -7.19
N LEU A 82 21.31 6.19 -8.47
CA LEU A 82 21.95 6.89 -9.58
C LEU A 82 21.41 8.32 -9.74
N ILE A 83 20.09 8.50 -9.67
CA ILE A 83 19.46 9.82 -9.78
C ILE A 83 19.91 10.73 -8.63
N THR A 84 19.91 10.22 -7.41
CA THR A 84 20.30 11.01 -6.23
C THR A 84 21.79 11.35 -6.26
N GLY A 85 22.64 10.43 -6.74
CA GLY A 85 24.07 10.69 -6.95
C GLY A 85 24.32 11.76 -8.01
N ALA A 86 23.64 11.69 -9.16
CA ALA A 86 23.73 12.70 -10.21
C ALA A 86 23.22 14.07 -9.73
N ALA A 87 22.09 14.10 -9.01
CA ALA A 87 21.57 15.33 -8.42
C ALA A 87 22.54 15.95 -7.42
N GLY A 88 23.16 15.13 -6.55
CA GLY A 88 24.19 15.58 -5.61
C GLY A 88 25.44 16.12 -6.32
N TRP A 89 25.87 15.46 -7.40
CA TRP A 89 26.99 15.93 -8.22
C TRP A 89 26.71 17.28 -8.88
N LEU A 90 25.52 17.45 -9.46
CA LEU A 90 25.10 18.71 -10.07
C LEU A 90 25.00 19.83 -9.04
N ALA A 91 24.43 19.56 -7.87
CA ALA A 91 24.34 20.53 -6.78
C ALA A 91 25.71 20.93 -6.20
N TYR A 92 26.66 19.99 -6.18
CA TYR A 92 28.05 20.29 -5.83
C TYR A 92 28.66 21.23 -6.87
N ARG A 93 28.53 20.93 -8.17
CA ARG A 93 29.04 21.76 -9.26
C ARG A 93 28.43 23.16 -9.30
N SER A 94 27.13 23.30 -9.09
CA SER A 94 26.47 24.62 -9.09
C SER A 94 27.00 25.54 -7.99
N LYS A 95 27.41 24.98 -6.84
CA LYS A 95 28.06 25.77 -5.78
C LYS A 95 29.41 26.35 -6.18
N PHE A 96 30.14 25.74 -7.12
CA PHE A 96 31.41 26.31 -7.61
C PHE A 96 31.21 27.39 -8.67
N GLU A 97 30.05 27.42 -9.33
CA GLU A 97 29.76 28.44 -10.35
C GLU A 97 29.32 29.76 -9.71
N GLU A 98 28.61 29.73 -8.58
CA GLU A 98 28.24 30.95 -7.85
C GLU A 98 29.45 31.71 -7.26
N VAL A 99 30.51 31.00 -6.83
CA VAL A 99 31.73 31.65 -6.30
C VAL A 99 32.51 32.44 -7.36
N GLU A 100 32.25 32.20 -8.65
CA GLU A 100 32.93 32.89 -9.75
C GLU A 100 32.19 34.17 -10.19
N LEU A 101 30.92 34.33 -9.80
CA LEU A 101 30.11 35.53 -10.09
C LEU A 101 30.16 36.61 -8.99
N GLU A 102 30.69 36.27 -7.81
CA GLU A 102 30.81 37.19 -6.65
C GLU A 102 32.23 37.80 -6.50
N ARG A 103 33.12 37.64 -7.48
CA ARG A 103 34.45 38.27 -7.49
C ARG A 103 34.62 39.27 -8.62
#